data_AF-A0A0W0TH05-F1
#
_entry.id   AF-A0A0W0TH05-F1
#
_cell.length_a   1.000
_cell.length_b   1.000
_cell.length_c   1.000
_cell.angle_alpha   90.00
_cell.angle_beta   90.00
_cell.angle_gamma   90.00
#
_symmetry.space_group_name_H-M   'P 1'
#
loop_
_entity.id
_entity.type
_entity.pdbx_description
1 polymer ?
#
loop_
_entity_poly.entity_id
_entity_poly.type
_entity_poly.pdbx_seq_one_letter_code
_entity_poly.pdbx_strand_id
1 'polypeptide(L)'
;MDLTTLSYEDRTAIEELNEFIKTLESRTKDGQLLFTLGDDQQTQLLILIKGISLATLIRLAMEDSRVDALCKQASLEPYWNERWRLSGRNPSELAKKNNQPVHEYLPQPTLATFQLLQGIFLYSQYKVAGDDNLIYLSKAAEAGYFPALNSLVTDCLTQPDLHHKALVYANIAADLHWTPGYLLLAVVELKLEQYDKALLHLIIAEKLLPYSESMINNAYQGQALEAIAQGLMQSLGVRDWMEAKVKLAQLSHLPLAFVTTRLYTQADRLVEMIRATVNGTKEPDEAKANDSFNPGF
;
A
#
# COMPACT_ATOMS: atom_id res chain seq x y z
N MET A 1 -14.18 14.54 -16.81
CA MET A 1 -13.01 15.26 -17.38
C MET A 1 -13.42 15.99 -18.66
N ASP A 2 -12.98 17.24 -18.85
CA ASP A 2 -13.12 17.94 -20.13
C ASP A 2 -11.95 17.59 -21.06
N LEU A 3 -12.21 16.75 -22.07
CA LEU A 3 -11.21 16.27 -23.02
C LEU A 3 -10.61 17.41 -23.86
N THR A 4 -11.30 18.54 -24.01
CA THR A 4 -10.82 19.66 -24.85
C THR A 4 -9.58 20.36 -24.30
N THR A 5 -9.32 20.19 -23.01
CA THR A 5 -8.16 20.74 -22.30
C THR A 5 -6.90 19.86 -22.35
N LEU A 6 -7.03 18.63 -22.87
CA LEU A 6 -5.92 17.68 -22.97
C LEU A 6 -5.06 17.95 -24.21
N SER A 7 -3.83 17.43 -24.18
CA SER A 7 -2.97 17.45 -25.37
C SER A 7 -3.61 16.65 -26.52
N TYR A 8 -3.17 16.90 -27.75
CA TYR A 8 -3.67 16.15 -28.89
C TYR A 8 -3.31 14.67 -28.80
N GLU A 9 -2.12 14.37 -28.27
CA GLU A 9 -1.63 13.01 -28.04
C GLU A 9 -2.50 12.26 -27.03
N ASP A 10 -2.77 12.88 -25.87
CA ASP A 10 -3.61 12.28 -24.82
C ASP A 10 -5.04 12.02 -25.35
N ARG A 11 -5.62 12.96 -26.11
CA ARG A 11 -6.96 12.78 -26.70
C ARG A 11 -7.03 11.59 -27.65
N THR A 12 -6.09 11.53 -28.59
CA THR A 12 -6.04 10.46 -29.59
C THR A 12 -5.86 9.09 -28.91
N ALA A 13 -4.94 9.00 -27.96
CA ALA A 13 -4.69 7.76 -27.23
C ALA A 13 -5.89 7.33 -26.36
N ILE A 14 -6.63 8.29 -25.77
CA ILE A 14 -7.87 8.00 -25.03
C ILE A 14 -8.97 7.48 -25.96
N GLU A 15 -9.13 8.06 -27.15
CA GLU A 15 -10.10 7.56 -28.14
C GLU A 15 -9.78 6.13 -28.56
N GLU A 16 -8.51 5.81 -28.83
CA GLU A 16 -8.06 4.46 -29.15
C GLU A 16 -8.26 3.48 -27.98
N LEU A 17 -7.98 3.90 -26.74
CA LEU A 17 -8.25 3.10 -25.54
C LEU A 17 -9.74 2.80 -25.37
N ASN A 18 -10.61 3.79 -25.61
CA ASN A 18 -12.05 3.59 -25.55
C ASN A 18 -12.54 2.62 -26.62
N GLU A 19 -11.99 2.67 -27.83
CA GLU A 19 -12.34 1.72 -28.89
C GLU A 19 -11.85 0.30 -28.57
N PHE A 20 -10.66 0.18 -27.96
CA PHE A 20 -10.15 -1.07 -27.43
C PHE A 20 -11.08 -1.65 -26.36
N ILE A 21 -11.53 -0.83 -25.39
CA ILE A 21 -12.49 -1.24 -24.36
C ILE A 21 -13.79 -1.74 -24.97
N LYS A 22 -14.39 -0.99 -25.92
CA LYS A 22 -15.62 -1.42 -26.61
C LYS A 22 -15.43 -2.75 -27.34
N THR A 23 -14.27 -2.95 -27.96
CA THR A 23 -13.94 -4.21 -28.65
C THR A 23 -13.90 -5.38 -27.66
N LEU A 24 -13.35 -5.17 -26.46
CA LEU A 24 -13.38 -6.16 -25.39
C LEU A 24 -14.82 -6.41 -24.89
N GLU A 25 -15.58 -5.35 -24.64
CA GLU A 25 -16.99 -5.44 -24.18
C GLU A 25 -17.88 -6.18 -25.17
N SER A 26 -17.67 -5.99 -26.49
CA SER A 26 -18.41 -6.72 -27.53
C SER A 26 -18.24 -8.25 -27.49
N ARG A 27 -17.29 -8.73 -26.69
CA ARG A 27 -16.96 -10.15 -26.48
C ARG A 27 -17.31 -10.64 -25.06
N THR A 28 -17.98 -9.82 -24.23
CA THR A 28 -18.34 -10.17 -22.81
C THR A 28 -19.70 -10.86 -22.67
N LYS A 29 -19.80 -11.75 -21.69
CA LYS A 29 -21.04 -12.11 -20.99
C LYS A 29 -21.06 -11.49 -19.59
N ASP A 30 -22.22 -11.01 -19.16
CA ASP A 30 -22.55 -10.65 -17.78
C ASP A 30 -21.79 -9.48 -17.11
N GLY A 31 -21.27 -8.53 -17.89
CA GLY A 31 -20.98 -7.17 -17.40
C GLY A 31 -19.81 -7.01 -16.40
N GLN A 32 -19.01 -8.05 -16.17
CA GLN A 32 -17.71 -7.93 -15.46
C GLN A 32 -16.57 -8.05 -16.48
N LEU A 33 -15.65 -7.08 -16.46
CA LEU A 33 -14.38 -7.11 -17.23
C LEU A 33 -13.40 -8.12 -16.60
N LEU A 34 -13.80 -9.39 -16.57
CA LEU A 34 -12.93 -10.53 -16.27
C LEU A 34 -12.47 -11.14 -17.59
N PHE A 35 -11.61 -10.42 -18.32
CA PHE A 35 -10.90 -11.05 -19.43
C PHE A 35 -9.45 -11.23 -19.07
N THR A 36 -9.01 -12.48 -19.13
CA THR A 36 -7.62 -12.80 -19.41
C THR A 36 -7.34 -12.30 -20.83
N LEU A 37 -6.62 -11.18 -20.94
CA LEU A 37 -6.19 -10.64 -22.23
C LEU A 37 -5.18 -11.62 -22.85
N GLY A 38 -5.33 -11.94 -24.13
CA GLY A 38 -4.30 -12.66 -24.88
C GLY A 38 -3.05 -11.78 -25.08
N ASP A 39 -1.91 -12.37 -25.42
CA ASP A 39 -0.62 -11.66 -25.52
C ASP A 39 -0.66 -10.43 -26.45
N ASP A 40 -1.34 -10.54 -27.59
CA ASP A 40 -1.52 -9.43 -28.54
C ASP A 40 -2.33 -8.28 -27.90
N GLN A 41 -3.38 -8.61 -27.14
CA GLN A 41 -4.22 -7.63 -26.46
C GLN A 41 -3.50 -6.99 -25.29
N GLN A 42 -2.67 -7.74 -24.55
CA GLN A 42 -1.82 -7.19 -23.50
C GLN A 42 -0.78 -6.22 -24.08
N THR A 43 -0.17 -6.59 -25.21
CA THR A 43 0.79 -5.73 -25.92
C THR A 43 0.12 -4.46 -26.42
N GLN A 44 -1.04 -4.58 -27.06
CA GLN A 44 -1.82 -3.43 -27.51
C GLN A 44 -2.22 -2.52 -26.34
N LEU A 45 -2.71 -3.09 -25.24
CA LEU A 45 -3.04 -2.32 -24.04
C LEU A 45 -1.83 -1.55 -23.52
N LEU A 46 -0.66 -2.19 -23.42
CA LEU A 46 0.56 -1.52 -22.96
C LEU A 46 0.96 -0.34 -23.86
N ILE A 47 0.80 -0.47 -25.18
CA ILE A 47 1.06 0.62 -26.14
C ILE A 47 0.10 1.79 -25.89
N LEU A 48 -1.20 1.52 -25.78
CA LEU A 48 -2.23 2.53 -25.54
C LEU A 48 -1.99 3.26 -24.21
N ILE A 49 -1.71 2.50 -23.15
CA ILE A 49 -1.43 3.04 -21.82
C ILE A 49 -0.15 3.90 -21.80
N LYS A 50 0.89 3.53 -22.55
CA LYS A 50 2.12 4.34 -22.68
C LYS A 50 1.89 5.64 -23.47
N GLY A 51 0.89 5.67 -24.35
CA GLY A 51 0.52 6.84 -25.13
C GLY A 51 -0.18 7.94 -24.33
N ILE A 52 -0.72 7.61 -23.15
CA ILE A 52 -1.44 8.57 -22.28
C ILE A 52 -0.51 9.01 -21.14
N SER A 53 -0.48 10.32 -20.86
CA SER A 53 0.25 10.84 -19.70
C SER A 53 -0.31 10.27 -18.39
N LEU A 54 0.58 9.97 -17.42
CA LEU A 54 0.19 9.31 -16.18
C LEU A 54 -0.89 10.09 -15.41
N ALA A 55 -0.79 11.43 -15.38
CA ALA A 55 -1.76 12.28 -14.71
C ALA A 55 -3.15 12.19 -15.37
N THR A 56 -3.21 12.22 -16.70
CA THR A 56 -4.45 12.06 -17.46
C THR A 56 -5.04 10.67 -17.25
N LEU A 57 -4.21 9.62 -17.33
CA LEU A 57 -4.65 8.25 -17.13
C LEU A 57 -5.20 7.99 -15.72
N ILE A 58 -4.54 8.50 -14.68
CA ILE A 58 -5.05 8.39 -13.30
C ILE A 58 -6.40 9.08 -13.17
N ARG A 59 -6.55 10.30 -13.69
CA ARG A 59 -7.84 11.01 -13.65
C ARG A 59 -8.92 10.26 -14.43
N LEU A 60 -8.58 9.67 -15.57
CA LEU A 60 -9.50 8.85 -16.35
C LEU A 60 -9.93 7.60 -15.58
N ALA A 61 -8.99 6.86 -14.99
CA ALA A 61 -9.27 5.69 -14.16
C ALA A 61 -10.16 6.01 -12.94
N MET A 62 -10.00 7.20 -12.35
CA MET A 62 -10.86 7.64 -11.26
C MET A 62 -12.31 7.94 -11.69
N GLU A 63 -12.54 8.26 -12.96
CA GLU A 63 -13.86 8.56 -13.51
C GLU A 63 -14.49 7.33 -14.20
N ASP A 64 -13.68 6.39 -14.71
CA ASP A 64 -14.11 5.19 -15.42
C ASP A 64 -13.50 3.93 -14.81
N SER A 65 -14.35 3.17 -14.10
CA SER A 65 -13.98 1.89 -13.46
C SER A 65 -13.39 0.85 -14.42
N ARG A 66 -13.70 0.92 -15.72
CA ARG A 66 -13.20 0.00 -16.73
C ARG A 66 -11.73 0.29 -17.04
N VAL A 67 -11.39 1.58 -17.13
CA VAL A 67 -10.01 2.03 -17.30
C VAL A 67 -9.19 1.68 -16.07
N ASP A 68 -9.74 1.88 -14.87
CA ASP A 68 -9.09 1.47 -13.62
C ASP A 68 -8.80 -0.04 -13.57
N ALA A 69 -9.79 -0.87 -13.93
CA ALA A 69 -9.64 -2.32 -13.99
C ALA A 69 -8.58 -2.75 -15.02
N LEU A 70 -8.53 -2.10 -16.19
CA LEU A 70 -7.50 -2.37 -17.20
C LEU A 70 -6.10 -1.95 -16.71
N CYS A 71 -5.98 -0.81 -16.04
CA CYS A 71 -4.71 -0.35 -15.50
C CYS A 71 -4.18 -1.28 -14.40
N LYS A 72 -5.05 -2.03 -13.71
CA LYS A 72 -4.67 -2.99 -12.67
C LYS A 72 -4.42 -4.41 -13.19
N GLN A 73 -4.39 -4.62 -14.51
CA GLN A 73 -4.04 -5.90 -15.11
C GLN A 73 -2.59 -6.28 -14.79
N ALA A 74 -2.36 -7.55 -14.42
CA ALA A 74 -1.04 -8.06 -14.04
C ALA A 74 0.03 -7.88 -15.14
N SER A 75 -0.39 -7.88 -16.42
CA SER A 75 0.49 -7.65 -17.57
C SER A 75 1.11 -6.25 -17.60
N LEU A 76 0.48 -5.27 -16.95
CA LEU A 76 1.00 -3.91 -16.82
C LEU A 76 1.84 -3.71 -15.56
N GLU A 77 1.85 -4.66 -14.63
CA GLU A 77 2.56 -4.51 -13.35
C GLU A 77 4.07 -4.22 -13.53
N PRO A 78 4.82 -4.86 -14.46
CA PRO A 78 6.21 -4.48 -14.70
C PRO A 78 6.38 -3.03 -15.14
N TYR A 79 5.45 -2.50 -15.94
CA TYR A 79 5.46 -1.11 -16.36
C TYR A 79 5.17 -0.16 -15.20
N TRP A 80 4.19 -0.49 -14.36
CA TRP A 80 3.87 0.29 -13.18
C TRP A 80 4.96 0.27 -12.12
N ASN A 81 5.57 -0.90 -11.88
CA ASN A 81 6.71 -1.05 -10.98
C ASN A 81 7.86 -0.10 -11.34
N GLU A 82 8.16 0.03 -12.63
CA GLU A 82 9.19 0.95 -13.09
C GLU A 82 8.79 2.42 -12.87
N ARG A 83 7.53 2.78 -13.18
CA ARG A 83 7.01 4.14 -12.91
C ARG A 83 7.01 4.47 -11.41
N TRP A 84 6.68 3.50 -10.57
CA TRP A 84 6.67 3.62 -9.12
C TRP A 84 8.08 3.80 -8.56
N ARG A 85 9.03 2.95 -8.97
CA ARG A 85 10.45 3.08 -8.63
C ARG A 85 10.97 4.48 -8.90
N LEU A 86 10.71 4.99 -10.11
CA LEU A 86 11.12 6.33 -10.57
C LEU A 86 10.43 7.48 -9.84
N SER A 87 9.32 7.23 -9.15
CA SER A 87 8.61 8.25 -8.36
C SER A 87 9.25 8.50 -6.99
N GLY A 88 10.26 7.71 -6.60
CA GLY A 88 11.00 7.91 -5.35
C GLY A 88 11.76 9.23 -5.28
N ARG A 89 12.19 9.63 -4.08
CA ARG A 89 12.88 10.92 -3.87
C ARG A 89 14.17 11.10 -4.68
N ASN A 90 14.89 10.02 -4.94
CA ASN A 90 16.16 10.07 -5.67
C ASN A 90 16.41 8.74 -6.41
N PRO A 91 15.75 8.50 -7.55
CA PRO A 91 15.93 7.26 -8.31
C PRO A 91 17.36 7.13 -8.85
N SER A 92 17.78 5.90 -9.14
CA SER A 92 19.15 5.55 -9.53
C SER A 92 19.73 6.41 -10.65
N GLU A 93 18.89 6.80 -11.62
CA GLU A 93 19.26 7.66 -12.75
C GLU A 93 19.63 9.08 -12.31
N LEU A 94 18.92 9.60 -11.30
CA LEU A 94 19.18 10.91 -10.70
C LEU A 94 20.33 10.83 -9.68
N ALA A 95 20.35 9.77 -8.86
CA ALA A 95 21.39 9.48 -7.87
C ALA A 95 22.80 9.43 -8.49
N LYS A 96 22.92 8.78 -9.67
CA LYS A 96 24.18 8.75 -10.43
C LYS A 96 24.63 10.14 -10.90
N LYS A 97 23.70 11.06 -11.17
CA LYS A 97 24.02 12.41 -11.64
C LYS A 97 24.38 13.35 -10.49
N ASN A 98 23.76 13.20 -9.33
CA ASN A 98 23.93 14.10 -8.18
C ASN A 98 24.85 13.54 -7.08
N ASN A 99 25.33 12.30 -7.20
CA ASN A 99 26.14 11.58 -6.21
C ASN A 99 25.48 11.48 -4.82
N GLN A 100 24.14 11.39 -4.78
CA GLN A 100 23.37 11.19 -3.55
C GLN A 100 22.86 9.74 -3.43
N PRO A 101 22.52 9.25 -2.22
CA PRO A 101 21.99 7.91 -2.02
C PRO A 101 20.71 7.65 -2.81
N VAL A 102 20.54 6.42 -3.30
CA VAL A 102 19.33 6.00 -4.03
C VAL A 102 18.16 5.92 -3.06
N HIS A 103 17.06 6.58 -3.41
CA HIS A 103 15.79 6.54 -2.70
C HIS A 103 14.67 6.30 -3.72
N GLU A 104 14.44 5.02 -4.00
CA GLU A 104 13.40 4.54 -4.92
C GLU A 104 12.23 4.00 -4.12
N TYR A 105 11.03 3.98 -4.70
CA TYR A 105 9.97 3.15 -4.17
C TYR A 105 10.14 1.69 -4.61
N LEU A 106 9.67 0.77 -3.76
CA LEU A 106 9.67 -0.66 -4.04
C LEU A 106 8.22 -1.14 -4.23
N PRO A 107 7.96 -2.06 -5.16
CA PRO A 107 6.66 -2.74 -5.23
C PRO A 107 6.35 -3.44 -3.91
N GLN A 108 5.06 -3.52 -3.55
CA GLN A 108 4.61 -4.19 -2.32
C GLN A 108 3.45 -5.15 -2.61
N PRO A 109 3.34 -6.26 -1.86
CA PRO A 109 2.37 -7.33 -2.17
C PRO A 109 0.91 -7.00 -1.84
N THR A 110 0.66 -5.96 -1.04
CA THR A 110 -0.67 -5.64 -0.50
C THR A 110 -1.48 -4.68 -1.37
N LEU A 111 -0.83 -4.00 -2.32
CA LEU A 111 -1.45 -3.00 -3.18
C LEU A 111 -0.90 -3.14 -4.60
N ALA A 112 -1.78 -3.12 -5.59
CA ALA A 112 -1.38 -3.04 -6.99
C ALA A 112 -0.60 -1.73 -7.23
N THR A 113 0.46 -1.78 -8.03
CA THR A 113 1.34 -0.62 -8.16
C THR A 113 0.68 0.58 -8.82
N PHE A 114 -0.28 0.35 -9.71
CA PHE A 114 -1.11 1.45 -10.25
C PHE A 114 -1.90 2.18 -9.15
N GLN A 115 -2.38 1.47 -8.13
CA GLN A 115 -3.07 2.06 -6.99
C GLN A 115 -2.12 2.92 -6.12
N LEU A 116 -0.86 2.49 -5.95
CA LEU A 116 0.18 3.32 -5.31
C LEU A 116 0.43 4.62 -6.09
N LEU A 117 0.47 4.54 -7.42
CA LEU A 117 0.61 5.70 -8.31
C LEU A 117 -0.58 6.67 -8.20
N GLN A 118 -1.81 6.14 -8.11
CA GLN A 118 -3.02 6.95 -7.83
C GLN A 118 -2.87 7.70 -6.48
N GLY A 119 -2.44 6.97 -5.44
CA GLY A 119 -2.24 7.51 -4.10
C GLY A 119 -1.25 8.66 -4.03
N ILE A 120 -0.04 8.48 -4.58
CA ILE A 120 0.98 9.55 -4.60
C ILE A 120 0.55 10.74 -5.46
N PHE A 121 -0.13 10.49 -6.59
CA PHE A 121 -0.65 11.56 -7.44
C PHE A 121 -1.65 12.42 -6.67
N LEU A 122 -2.66 11.80 -6.04
CA LEU A 122 -3.68 12.50 -5.26
C LEU A 122 -3.08 13.27 -4.08
N TYR A 123 -2.14 12.65 -3.37
CA TYR A 123 -1.44 13.32 -2.27
C TYR A 123 -0.62 14.51 -2.75
N SER A 124 -0.01 14.44 -3.94
CA SER A 124 0.69 15.58 -4.54
C SER A 124 -0.27 16.73 -4.86
N GLN A 125 -1.49 16.43 -5.34
CA GLN A 125 -2.51 17.45 -5.59
C GLN A 125 -2.95 18.13 -4.28
N TYR A 126 -3.12 17.36 -3.20
CA TYR A 126 -3.37 17.92 -1.87
C TYR A 126 -2.23 18.85 -1.42
N LYS A 127 -0.96 18.44 -1.58
CA LYS A 127 0.19 19.28 -1.20
C LYS A 127 0.31 20.58 -1.99
N VAL A 128 -0.16 20.62 -3.24
CA VAL A 128 -0.17 21.84 -4.06
C VAL A 128 -1.39 22.72 -3.75
N ALA A 129 -2.57 22.13 -3.58
CA ALA A 129 -3.81 22.87 -3.31
C ALA A 129 -3.89 23.43 -1.88
N GLY A 130 -3.13 22.86 -0.94
CA GLY A 130 -3.17 23.24 0.47
C GLY A 130 -4.33 22.58 1.23
N ASP A 131 -4.50 22.99 2.49
CA ASP A 131 -5.48 22.40 3.42
C ASP A 131 -6.94 22.61 2.98
N ASP A 132 -7.19 23.50 2.02
CA ASP A 132 -8.51 23.75 1.45
C ASP A 132 -9.05 22.59 0.61
N ASN A 133 -8.23 21.55 0.33
CA ASN A 133 -8.64 20.43 -0.51
C ASN A 133 -8.40 19.05 0.14
N LEU A 134 -8.94 18.88 1.36
CA LEU A 134 -8.99 17.60 2.09
C LEU A 134 -9.60 16.44 1.29
N ILE A 135 -10.36 16.72 0.23
CA ILE A 135 -10.89 15.69 -0.67
C ILE A 135 -9.75 14.92 -1.33
N TYR A 136 -8.68 15.58 -1.77
CA TYR A 136 -7.53 14.87 -2.35
C TYR A 136 -6.78 14.03 -1.32
N LEU A 137 -6.65 14.51 -0.08
CA LEU A 137 -6.05 13.74 1.01
C LEU A 137 -6.86 12.49 1.32
N SER A 138 -8.19 12.62 1.39
CA SER A 138 -9.12 11.51 1.63
C SER A 138 -9.04 10.47 0.52
N LYS A 139 -9.08 10.90 -0.75
CA LYS A 139 -8.95 9.99 -1.91
C LYS A 139 -7.58 9.32 -1.96
N ALA A 140 -6.50 10.00 -1.56
CA ALA A 140 -5.18 9.38 -1.47
C ALA A 140 -5.13 8.30 -0.39
N ALA A 141 -5.83 8.50 0.73
CA ALA A 141 -5.97 7.50 1.79
C ALA A 141 -6.87 6.32 1.37
N GLU A 142 -7.94 6.56 0.61
CA GLU A 142 -8.76 5.50 -0.02
C GLU A 142 -7.94 4.66 -1.00
N ALA A 143 -7.01 5.28 -1.73
CA ALA A 143 -6.02 4.58 -2.55
C ALA A 143 -4.94 3.85 -1.70
N GLY A 144 -5.02 3.91 -0.37
CA GLY A 144 -4.10 3.21 0.53
C GLY A 144 -2.74 3.88 0.68
N TYR A 145 -2.56 5.14 0.30
CA TYR A 145 -1.26 5.80 0.37
C TYR A 145 -0.86 6.11 1.83
N PHE A 146 0.23 5.51 2.31
CA PHE A 146 0.63 5.60 3.73
C PHE A 146 0.79 7.04 4.23
N PRO A 147 1.48 7.97 3.53
CA PRO A 147 1.56 9.36 3.98
C PRO A 147 0.21 10.05 4.14
N ALA A 148 -0.77 9.72 3.29
CA ALA A 148 -2.12 10.28 3.40
C ALA A 148 -2.85 9.73 4.64
N LEU A 149 -2.78 8.42 4.87
CA LEU A 149 -3.33 7.78 6.07
C LEU A 149 -2.71 8.37 7.34
N ASN A 150 -1.38 8.51 7.38
CA ASN A 150 -0.67 9.10 8.52
C ASN A 150 -1.07 10.57 8.79
N SER A 151 -1.24 11.37 7.73
CA SER A 151 -1.71 12.75 7.86
C SER A 151 -3.14 12.82 8.43
N LEU A 152 -4.06 11.99 7.94
CA LEU A 152 -5.43 11.92 8.47
C LEU A 152 -5.48 11.44 9.92
N VAL A 153 -4.66 10.45 10.28
CA VAL A 153 -4.52 10.01 11.68
C VAL A 153 -4.06 11.16 12.57
N THR A 154 -3.05 11.90 12.13
CA THR A 154 -2.51 13.04 12.89
C THR A 154 -3.58 14.11 13.09
N ASP A 155 -4.29 14.48 12.02
CA ASP A 155 -5.38 15.46 12.07
C ASP A 155 -6.51 15.01 13.01
N CYS A 156 -7.00 13.77 12.85
CA CYS A 156 -8.07 13.21 13.69
C CYS A 156 -7.70 13.14 15.18
N LEU A 157 -6.42 12.93 15.52
CA LEU A 157 -5.97 12.89 16.92
C LEU A 157 -6.01 14.27 17.61
N THR A 158 -6.01 15.36 16.85
CA THR A 158 -6.15 16.72 17.42
C THR A 158 -7.56 17.03 17.89
N GLN A 159 -8.55 16.23 17.48
CA GLN A 159 -9.97 16.45 17.69
C GLN A 159 -10.58 15.24 18.44
N PRO A 160 -10.98 15.39 19.72
CA PRO A 160 -11.46 14.27 20.54
C PRO A 160 -12.61 13.46 19.93
N ASP A 161 -13.52 14.12 19.21
CA ASP A 161 -14.65 13.49 18.52
C ASP A 161 -14.24 12.64 17.31
N LEU A 162 -13.03 12.86 16.77
CA LEU A 162 -12.49 12.14 15.61
C LEU A 162 -11.49 11.04 15.98
N HIS A 163 -11.23 10.78 17.25
CA HIS A 163 -10.31 9.72 17.69
C HIS A 163 -10.66 8.34 17.13
N HIS A 164 -11.96 8.04 16.98
CA HIS A 164 -12.40 6.80 16.34
C HIS A 164 -11.97 6.71 14.86
N LYS A 165 -11.96 7.83 14.12
CA LYS A 165 -11.47 7.87 12.73
C LYS A 165 -9.97 7.69 12.65
N ALA A 166 -9.21 8.20 13.63
CA ALA A 166 -7.77 7.95 13.73
C ALA A 166 -7.48 6.44 13.82
N LEU A 167 -8.24 5.71 14.65
CA LEU A 167 -8.13 4.25 14.72
C LEU A 167 -8.52 3.58 13.40
N VAL A 168 -9.56 4.03 12.71
CA VAL A 168 -9.95 3.48 11.39
C VAL A 168 -8.81 3.63 10.36
N TYR A 169 -8.25 4.83 10.20
CA TYR A 169 -7.16 5.05 9.25
C TYR A 169 -5.88 4.31 9.63
N ALA A 170 -5.56 4.21 10.93
CA ALA A 170 -4.41 3.43 11.38
C ALA A 170 -4.59 1.93 11.14
N ASN A 171 -5.81 1.39 11.29
CA ASN A 171 -6.10 -0.01 10.95
C ASN A 171 -5.94 -0.27 9.45
N ILE A 172 -6.47 0.62 8.59
CA ILE A 172 -6.24 0.55 7.14
C ILE A 172 -4.74 0.57 6.85
N ALA A 173 -3.97 1.43 7.54
CA ALA A 173 -2.52 1.46 7.37
C ALA A 173 -1.85 0.14 7.79
N ALA A 174 -2.30 -0.50 8.87
CA ALA A 174 -1.77 -1.79 9.33
C ALA A 174 -2.04 -2.93 8.34
N ASP A 175 -3.25 -2.99 7.79
CA ASP A 175 -3.65 -3.98 6.79
C ASP A 175 -2.83 -3.87 5.50
N LEU A 176 -2.51 -2.64 5.09
CA LEU A 176 -1.85 -2.36 3.82
C LEU A 176 -0.32 -2.24 3.93
N HIS A 177 0.22 -1.76 5.06
CA HIS A 177 1.63 -1.38 5.19
C HIS A 177 2.38 -2.12 6.30
N TRP A 178 1.75 -3.07 6.98
CA TRP A 178 2.41 -3.96 7.95
C TRP A 178 3.17 -3.18 9.03
N THR A 179 4.50 -3.35 9.17
CA THR A 179 5.29 -2.69 10.23
C THR A 179 4.98 -1.18 10.36
N PRO A 180 5.08 -0.34 9.30
CA PRO A 180 4.67 1.06 9.36
C PRO A 180 3.26 1.30 9.91
N GLY A 181 2.28 0.48 9.50
CA GLY A 181 0.90 0.62 9.90
C GLY A 181 0.63 0.17 11.34
N TYR A 182 1.22 -0.95 11.77
CA TYR A 182 1.14 -1.40 13.16
C TYR A 182 1.89 -0.48 14.11
N LEU A 183 2.99 0.15 13.66
CA LEU A 183 3.65 1.19 14.42
C LEU A 183 2.76 2.43 14.56
N LEU A 184 2.07 2.84 13.48
CA LEU A 184 1.09 3.91 13.52
C LEU A 184 -0.05 3.58 14.51
N LEU A 185 -0.59 2.36 14.48
CA LEU A 185 -1.58 1.89 15.46
C LEU A 185 -1.05 1.96 16.90
N ALA A 186 0.18 1.53 17.15
CA ALA A 186 0.77 1.61 18.47
C ALA A 186 0.87 3.06 18.98
N VAL A 187 1.20 4.01 18.10
CA VAL A 187 1.22 5.44 18.42
C VAL A 187 -0.19 5.97 18.71
N VAL A 188 -1.18 5.62 17.90
CA VAL A 188 -2.59 6.02 18.13
C VAL A 188 -3.09 5.51 19.48
N GLU A 189 -2.96 4.21 19.73
CA GLU A 189 -3.41 3.56 20.97
C GLU A 189 -2.66 4.12 22.19
N LEU A 190 -1.37 4.45 22.07
CA LEU A 190 -0.62 5.14 23.13
C LEU A 190 -1.23 6.52 23.45
N LYS A 191 -1.55 7.33 22.43
CA LYS A 191 -2.17 8.65 22.63
C LYS A 191 -3.57 8.57 23.23
N LEU A 192 -4.27 7.46 23.02
CA LEU A 192 -5.58 7.16 23.59
C LEU A 192 -5.50 6.42 24.94
N GLU A 193 -4.29 6.29 25.50
CA GLU A 193 -4.01 5.62 26.78
C GLU A 193 -4.44 4.14 26.82
N GLN A 194 -4.51 3.49 25.65
CA GLN A 194 -4.81 2.07 25.48
C GLN A 194 -3.49 1.28 25.45
N TYR A 195 -2.77 1.29 26.57
CA TYR A 195 -1.39 0.82 26.65
C TYR A 195 -1.20 -0.66 26.31
N ASP A 196 -2.18 -1.50 26.61
CA ASP A 196 -2.15 -2.95 26.35
C ASP A 196 -2.24 -3.24 24.84
N LYS A 197 -3.11 -2.50 24.14
CA LYS A 197 -3.22 -2.55 22.67
C LYS A 197 -1.99 -1.95 22.00
N ALA A 198 -1.48 -0.83 22.51
CA ALA A 198 -0.25 -0.23 22.01
C ALA A 198 0.93 -1.21 22.13
N LEU A 199 1.03 -1.94 23.24
CA LEU A 199 2.03 -3.00 23.44
C LEU A 199 1.86 -4.12 22.42
N LEU A 200 0.64 -4.62 22.24
CA LEU A 200 0.35 -5.69 21.26
C LEU A 200 0.76 -5.26 19.84
N HIS A 201 0.34 -4.08 19.39
CA HIS A 201 0.65 -3.60 18.04
C HIS A 201 2.15 -3.33 17.84
N LEU A 202 2.87 -2.88 18.88
CA LEU A 202 4.33 -2.74 18.82
C LEU A 202 5.02 -4.11 18.66
N ILE A 203 4.55 -5.15 19.35
CA ILE A 203 5.08 -6.52 19.20
C ILE A 203 4.79 -7.04 17.79
N ILE A 204 3.60 -6.79 17.23
CA ILE A 204 3.26 -7.18 15.86
C ILE A 204 4.15 -6.45 14.85
N ALA A 205 4.34 -5.14 15.00
CA ALA A 205 5.21 -4.35 14.13
C ALA A 205 6.64 -4.90 14.09
N GLU A 206 7.20 -5.27 15.26
CA GLU A 206 8.53 -5.87 15.39
C GLU A 206 8.61 -7.22 14.67
N LYS A 207 7.61 -8.08 14.86
CA LYS A 207 7.55 -9.40 14.21
C LYS A 207 7.36 -9.32 12.70
N LEU A 208 6.74 -8.26 12.18
CA LEU A 208 6.56 -8.04 10.75
C LEU A 208 7.78 -7.40 10.07
N LEU A 209 8.80 -6.96 10.82
CA LEU A 209 10.01 -6.33 10.26
C LEU A 209 10.65 -7.15 9.12
N PRO A 210 10.85 -8.47 9.25
CA PRO A 210 11.50 -9.28 8.21
C PRO A 210 10.71 -9.37 6.90
N TYR A 211 9.43 -8.98 6.91
CA TYR A 211 8.53 -9.07 5.77
C TYR A 211 8.19 -7.69 5.18
N SER A 212 8.52 -6.60 5.88
CA SER A 212 7.98 -5.27 5.59
C SER A 212 8.98 -4.34 4.90
N GLU A 213 10.07 -4.84 4.32
CA GLU A 213 11.14 -4.01 3.74
C GLU A 213 10.60 -2.98 2.72
N SER A 214 9.79 -3.43 1.74
CA SER A 214 9.16 -2.55 0.76
C SER A 214 8.26 -1.51 1.42
N MET A 215 7.42 -1.92 2.37
CA MET A 215 6.49 -1.01 3.06
C MET A 215 7.23 0.04 3.89
N ILE A 216 8.28 -0.35 4.61
CA ILE A 216 9.14 0.56 5.40
C ILE A 216 9.83 1.56 4.48
N ASN A 217 10.46 1.06 3.40
CA ASN A 217 11.10 1.92 2.41
C ASN A 217 10.10 2.92 1.79
N ASN A 218 8.90 2.46 1.44
CA ASN A 218 7.90 3.32 0.82
C ASN A 218 7.35 4.36 1.80
N ALA A 219 7.01 3.96 3.03
CA ALA A 219 6.44 4.84 4.05
C ALA A 219 7.41 5.97 4.45
N TYR A 220 8.71 5.68 4.52
CA TYR A 220 9.69 6.57 5.15
C TYR A 220 10.83 7.01 4.23
N GLN A 221 10.89 6.50 3.00
CA GLN A 221 11.85 6.90 1.95
C GLN A 221 13.31 6.84 2.42
N GLY A 222 13.71 5.70 2.98
CA GLY A 222 15.09 5.42 3.40
C GLY A 222 15.49 5.97 4.78
N GLN A 223 14.55 6.43 5.60
CA GLN A 223 14.83 6.74 7.00
C GLN A 223 15.09 5.46 7.81
N ALA A 224 16.02 5.54 8.75
CA ALA A 224 16.34 4.46 9.67
C ALA A 224 15.18 4.20 10.65
N LEU A 225 15.00 2.94 11.06
CA LEU A 225 13.92 2.51 11.97
C LEU A 225 13.96 3.25 13.31
N GLU A 226 15.15 3.62 13.78
CA GLU A 226 15.34 4.41 15.00
C GLU A 226 14.72 5.80 14.87
N ALA A 227 14.89 6.45 13.70
CA ALA A 227 14.29 7.75 13.43
C ALA A 227 12.77 7.65 13.31
N ILE A 228 12.28 6.57 12.69
CA ILE A 228 10.85 6.29 12.55
C ILE A 228 10.19 6.09 13.92
N ALA A 229 10.83 5.32 14.81
CA ALA A 229 10.30 5.01 16.14
C ALA A 229 10.51 6.14 17.16
N GLN A 230 11.33 7.15 16.86
CA GLN A 230 11.76 8.18 17.80
C GLN A 230 10.59 8.89 18.50
N GLY A 231 9.51 9.22 17.79
CA GLY A 231 8.34 9.88 18.37
C GLY A 231 7.65 9.02 19.45
N LEU A 232 7.55 7.71 19.21
CA LEU A 232 7.03 6.75 20.20
C LEU A 232 7.96 6.67 21.42
N MET A 233 9.27 6.55 21.16
CA MET A 233 10.28 6.44 22.22
C MET A 233 10.29 7.67 23.13
N GLN A 234 10.26 8.87 22.54
CA GLN A 234 10.18 10.14 23.28
C GLN A 234 8.91 10.23 24.12
N SER A 235 7.75 9.84 23.56
CA SER A 235 6.47 9.86 24.28
C SER A 235 6.46 8.94 25.50
N LEU A 236 7.24 7.85 25.46
CA LEU A 236 7.38 6.89 26.56
C LEU A 236 8.55 7.20 27.50
N GLY A 237 9.44 8.13 27.13
CA GLY A 237 10.66 8.45 27.88
C GLY A 237 11.70 7.32 27.86
N VAL A 238 11.81 6.60 26.75
CA VAL A 238 12.66 5.41 26.57
C VAL A 238 13.62 5.57 25.38
N ARG A 239 14.57 4.65 25.22
CA ARG A 239 15.63 4.73 24.20
C ARG A 239 15.46 3.75 23.04
N ASP A 240 14.81 2.62 23.28
CA ASP A 240 14.67 1.56 22.30
C ASP A 240 13.34 0.79 22.41
N TRP A 241 13.12 -0.11 21.45
CA TRP A 241 11.90 -0.91 21.33
C TRP A 241 11.68 -1.85 22.52
N MET A 242 12.75 -2.36 23.15
CA MET A 242 12.63 -3.25 24.29
C MET A 242 12.17 -2.46 25.52
N GLU A 243 12.82 -1.33 25.80
CA GLU A 243 12.42 -0.42 26.87
C GLU A 243 10.97 0.08 26.65
N ALA A 244 10.57 0.38 25.42
CA ALA A 244 9.20 0.75 25.09
C ALA A 244 8.19 -0.35 25.44
N LYS A 245 8.46 -1.61 25.09
CA LYS A 245 7.61 -2.75 25.44
C LYS A 245 7.50 -2.94 26.95
N VAL A 246 8.61 -2.84 27.68
CA VAL A 246 8.63 -2.91 29.15
C VAL A 246 7.81 -1.77 29.76
N LYS A 247 7.99 -0.54 29.26
CA LYS A 247 7.27 0.63 29.75
C LYS A 247 5.76 0.53 29.51
N LEU A 248 5.35 0.10 28.31
CA LEU A 248 3.94 -0.13 27.99
C LEU A 248 3.34 -1.24 28.86
N ALA A 249 4.07 -2.33 29.13
CA ALA A 249 3.61 -3.39 30.03
C ALA A 249 3.38 -2.88 31.46
N GLN A 250 4.28 -2.01 31.96
CA GLN A 250 4.14 -1.35 33.26
C GLN A 250 2.93 -0.42 33.32
N LEU A 251 2.76 0.43 32.30
CA LEU A 251 1.62 1.35 32.19
C LEU A 251 0.29 0.60 32.06
N SER A 252 0.29 -0.58 31.44
CA SER A 252 -0.87 -1.46 31.33
C SER A 252 -1.15 -2.27 32.60
N HIS A 253 -0.29 -2.18 33.62
CA HIS A 253 -0.32 -3.03 34.81
C HIS A 253 -0.35 -4.54 34.51
N LEU A 254 0.25 -4.96 33.39
CA LEU A 254 0.25 -6.35 32.97
C LEU A 254 1.42 -7.12 33.62
N PRO A 255 1.17 -8.30 34.21
CA PRO A 255 2.25 -9.18 34.64
C PRO A 255 3.14 -9.57 33.46
N LEU A 256 4.47 -9.59 33.66
CA LEU A 256 5.40 -9.96 32.58
C LEU A 256 5.08 -11.34 31.96
N ALA A 257 4.62 -12.28 32.79
CA ALA A 257 4.17 -13.60 32.34
C ALA A 257 2.97 -13.51 31.38
N PHE A 258 2.05 -12.57 31.56
CA PHE A 258 0.93 -12.37 30.63
C PHE A 258 1.42 -11.84 29.29
N VAL A 259 2.37 -10.92 29.31
CA VAL A 259 2.97 -10.36 28.09
C VAL A 259 3.65 -11.48 27.28
N THR A 260 4.56 -12.23 27.90
CA THR A 260 5.36 -13.25 27.21
C THR A 260 4.55 -14.47 26.77
N THR A 261 3.46 -14.81 27.45
CA THR A 261 2.63 -15.98 27.10
C THR A 261 1.43 -15.63 26.22
N ARG A 262 0.69 -14.56 26.51
CA ARG A 262 -0.57 -14.26 25.82
C ARG A 262 -0.40 -13.25 24.70
N LEU A 263 0.22 -12.11 24.97
CA LEU A 263 0.37 -11.07 23.94
C LEU A 263 1.31 -11.53 22.82
N TYR A 264 2.44 -12.16 23.16
CA TYR A 264 3.34 -12.71 22.15
C TYR A 264 2.68 -13.81 21.31
N THR A 265 1.92 -14.74 21.92
CA THR A 265 1.18 -15.77 21.18
C THR A 265 0.08 -15.18 20.31
N GLN A 266 -0.61 -14.13 20.78
CA GLN A 266 -1.61 -13.42 19.97
C GLN A 266 -0.96 -12.73 18.77
N ALA A 267 0.17 -12.06 18.99
CA ALA A 267 0.94 -11.44 17.92
C ALA A 267 1.43 -12.47 16.90
N ASP A 268 1.95 -13.62 17.35
CA ASP A 268 2.38 -14.72 16.46
C ASP A 268 1.22 -15.20 15.58
N ARG A 269 0.04 -15.43 16.15
CA ARG A 269 -1.14 -15.85 15.37
C ARG A 269 -1.54 -14.82 14.31
N LEU A 270 -1.54 -13.54 14.66
CA LEU A 270 -1.89 -12.46 13.73
C LEU A 270 -0.85 -12.33 12.62
N VAL A 271 0.44 -12.42 12.95
CA VAL A 271 1.53 -12.40 11.96
C VAL A 271 1.41 -13.57 10.99
N GLU A 272 1.13 -14.79 11.48
CA GLU A 272 0.92 -15.94 10.61
C GLU A 272 -0.31 -15.77 9.71
N MET A 273 -1.42 -15.21 10.23
CA MET A 273 -2.59 -14.89 9.41
C MET A 273 -2.25 -13.89 8.29
N ILE A 274 -1.56 -12.79 8.61
CA ILE A 274 -1.14 -11.78 7.62
C ILE A 274 -0.26 -12.40 6.53
N ARG A 275 0.69 -13.25 6.93
CA ARG A 275 1.60 -13.94 6.00
C ARG A 275 0.85 -14.93 5.12
N ALA A 276 -0.13 -15.64 5.66
CA ALA A 276 -0.95 -16.59 4.91
C ALA A 276 -1.76 -15.90 3.81
N THR A 277 -2.28 -14.69 4.05
CA THR A 277 -3.04 -13.91 3.06
C THR A 277 -2.21 -13.59 1.80
N VAL A 278 -0.90 -13.38 1.94
CA VAL A 278 -0.01 -13.11 0.80
C VAL A 278 0.46 -14.37 0.09
N ASN A 279 0.59 -15.49 0.81
CA ASN A 279 1.03 -16.75 0.23
C ASN A 279 -0.12 -17.54 -0.43
N GLY A 280 -1.37 -17.26 -0.06
CA GLY A 280 -2.58 -17.94 -0.56
C GLY A 280 -3.06 -17.51 -1.95
N THR A 281 -2.39 -16.56 -2.62
CA THR A 281 -2.66 -16.16 -4.01
C THR A 281 -1.80 -16.88 -5.05
N LYS A 282 -0.98 -17.86 -4.65
CA LYS A 282 -0.47 -18.85 -5.59
C LYS A 282 -1.53 -19.93 -5.75
N GLU A 283 -2.15 -19.99 -6.94
CA GLU A 283 -2.91 -21.19 -7.34
C GLU A 283 -2.07 -22.44 -7.05
N PRO A 284 -2.69 -23.52 -6.56
CA PRO A 284 -1.97 -24.76 -6.40
C PRO A 284 -1.45 -25.19 -7.79
N ASP A 285 -0.13 -25.31 -7.91
CA ASP A 285 0.48 -26.01 -9.03
C ASP A 285 -0.22 -27.36 -9.17
N GLU A 286 -0.97 -27.55 -10.26
CA GLU A 286 -1.34 -28.88 -10.74
C GLU A 286 -0.07 -29.62 -11.15
N ALA A 287 0.69 -30.07 -10.16
CA ALA A 287 1.78 -31.00 -10.34
C ALA A 287 1.20 -32.41 -10.49
N LYS A 288 0.85 -32.71 -11.74
CA LYS A 288 0.99 -34.03 -12.38
C LYS A 288 0.28 -35.20 -11.70
N ALA A 289 -0.98 -35.39 -12.08
CA ALA A 289 -1.46 -36.73 -12.36
C ALA A 289 -0.67 -37.29 -13.56
N ASN A 290 0.25 -38.21 -13.30
CA ASN A 290 0.56 -39.37 -14.15
C ASN A 290 1.71 -40.14 -13.51
N ASP A 291 1.36 -41.14 -12.71
CA ASP A 291 1.97 -42.44 -12.95
C ASP A 291 1.01 -43.56 -12.57
N SER A 292 0.70 -44.34 -13.60
CA SER A 292 -0.13 -45.53 -13.61
C SER A 292 0.46 -46.60 -12.70
N PHE A 293 -0.24 -46.93 -11.60
CA PHE A 293 -0.04 -48.22 -10.93
C PHE A 293 -0.90 -49.28 -11.60
N ASN A 294 -0.22 -50.10 -12.38
CA ASN A 294 -0.69 -51.31 -13.05
C ASN A 294 -0.96 -52.41 -12.00
N PRO A 295 -2.15 -53.06 -11.95
CA PRO A 295 -2.34 -54.23 -11.11
C PRO A 295 -2.03 -55.49 -11.93
N GLY A 296 -0.94 -56.17 -11.61
CA GLY A 296 -0.58 -57.43 -12.28
C GLY A 296 0.41 -58.26 -11.48
N PHE A 297 -0.11 -59.38 -10.95
CA PHE A 297 0.51 -60.53 -10.28
C PHE A 297 0.70 -60.43 -8.76
#